data_AF-A0A0S8IAY5-F1
#
_entry.id   AF-A0A0S8IAY5-F1
#
_cell.length_a   1.000
_cell.length_b   1.000
_cell.length_c   1.000
_cell.angle_alpha   90.00
_cell.angle_beta   90.00
_cell.angle_gamma   90.00
#
_symmetry.space_group_name_H-M   'P 1'
#
loop_
_entity.id
_entity.type
_entity.pdbx_description
1 polymer ?
#
loop_
_entity_poly.entity_id
_entity_poly.type
_entity_poly.pdbx_seq_one_letter_code
_entity_poly.pdbx_strand_id
1 'polypeptide(L)'
;MKITPLDIQQQQFRVRFRGFDMVEVDNFLDLAANEFEELLRENNRLKEEDRQKAEKIQQLERSERDLHNALISAQQICEEMKNQARKEGELIIEEAKGNARKILQTAQGQAMQIETEITQLQRQRAEFEASLKSILEMHLSLLENRPGNQNFPPPVRAE
;
A
#
# COMPACT_ATOMS: atom_id res chain seq x y z
N MET A 1 20.09 30.01 54.29
CA MET A 1 20.79 29.46 55.47
C MET A 1 20.78 30.50 56.57
N LYS A 2 20.92 30.11 57.84
CA LYS A 2 20.85 31.03 59.00
C LYS A 2 22.20 31.68 59.37
N ILE A 3 23.32 31.26 58.78
CA ILE A 3 24.67 31.76 59.05
C ILE A 3 25.45 31.78 57.73
N THR A 4 26.15 32.88 57.44
CA THR A 4 27.02 33.10 56.28
C THR A 4 28.50 33.02 56.69
N PRO A 5 29.45 32.85 55.75
CA PRO A 5 30.88 32.96 56.06
C PRO A 5 31.23 34.26 56.79
N LEU A 6 30.57 35.37 56.40
CA LEU A 6 30.72 36.67 57.05
C LEU A 6 30.23 36.65 58.51
N ASP A 7 29.11 35.97 58.77
CA ASP A 7 28.60 35.81 60.14
C ASP A 7 29.55 34.98 61.02
N ILE A 8 30.24 33.99 60.44
CA ILE A 8 31.26 33.19 61.15
C ILE A 8 32.46 34.07 61.52
N GLN A 9 32.94 34.87 60.57
CA GLN A 9 34.10 35.74 60.76
C GLN A 9 33.83 36.88 61.76
N GLN A 10 32.60 37.41 61.78
CA GLN A 10 32.19 38.49 62.69
C GLN A 10 31.69 37.98 64.05
N GLN A 11 31.69 36.67 64.28
CA GLN A 11 31.14 36.08 65.49
C GLN A 11 31.99 36.45 66.71
N GLN A 12 31.40 37.19 67.65
CA GLN A 12 32.07 37.51 68.92
C GLN A 12 31.65 36.54 70.04
N PHE A 13 32.64 36.17 70.87
CA PHE A 13 32.44 35.32 72.04
C PHE A 13 32.63 36.10 73.35
N ARG A 14 31.82 35.79 74.36
CA ARG A 14 31.97 36.38 75.70
C ARG A 14 33.18 35.77 76.41
N VAL A 15 34.07 36.62 76.93
CA VAL A 15 35.23 36.19 77.71
C VAL A 15 34.80 35.70 79.11
N ARG A 16 35.30 34.54 79.55
CA ARG A 16 35.15 34.03 80.92
C ARG A 16 36.49 33.55 81.47
N PHE A 17 36.63 33.53 82.79
CA PHE A 17 37.83 33.02 83.48
C PHE A 17 38.08 31.55 83.11
N ARG A 18 39.31 31.21 82.68
CA ARG A 18 39.71 29.94 82.03
C ARG A 18 39.07 29.65 80.65
N GLY A 19 38.81 30.67 79.85
CA GLY A 19 38.37 30.51 78.45
C GLY A 19 39.50 30.13 77.48
N PHE A 20 39.13 29.89 76.22
CA PHE A 20 40.08 29.66 75.13
C PHE A 20 40.86 30.93 74.77
N ASP A 21 42.04 30.75 74.14
CA ASP A 21 42.83 31.87 73.63
C ASP A 21 42.08 32.57 72.48
N MET A 22 41.98 33.90 72.58
CA MET A 22 41.21 34.71 71.63
C MET A 22 41.83 34.69 70.23
N VAL A 23 43.16 34.67 70.12
CA VAL A 23 43.88 34.66 68.83
C VAL A 23 43.71 33.32 68.14
N GLU A 24 43.75 32.22 68.90
CA GLU A 24 43.53 30.87 68.36
C GLU A 24 42.08 30.70 67.86
N VAL A 25 41.12 31.22 68.62
CA VAL A 25 39.70 31.22 68.20
C VAL A 25 39.50 32.06 66.94
N ASP A 26 40.05 33.27 66.85
CA ASP A 26 39.93 34.13 65.66
C ASP A 26 40.51 33.45 64.41
N ASN A 27 41.72 32.87 64.51
CA ASN A 27 42.34 32.13 63.41
C ASN A 27 41.49 30.92 62.96
N PHE A 28 40.85 30.23 63.92
CA PHE A 28 39.95 29.12 63.60
C PHE A 28 38.67 29.60 62.92
N LEU A 29 38.09 30.73 63.33
CA LEU A 29 36.92 31.33 62.69
C LEU A 29 37.22 31.77 61.26
N ASP A 30 38.40 32.36 61.01
CA ASP A 30 38.84 32.73 59.66
C ASP A 30 38.98 31.48 58.76
N LEU A 31 39.62 30.42 59.26
CA LEU A 31 39.73 29.16 58.53
C LEU A 31 38.34 28.55 58.26
N ALA A 32 37.48 28.50 59.28
CA ALA A 32 36.13 27.97 59.16
C ALA A 32 35.27 28.78 58.18
N ALA A 33 35.40 30.12 58.18
CA ALA A 33 34.70 30.99 57.25
C ALA A 33 35.15 30.73 55.81
N ASN A 34 36.45 30.60 55.55
CA ASN A 34 36.99 30.30 54.23
C ASN A 34 36.51 28.94 53.69
N GLU A 35 36.63 27.87 54.49
CA GLU A 35 36.14 26.54 54.12
C GLU A 35 34.62 26.56 53.88
N PHE A 36 33.86 27.31 54.67
CA PHE A 36 32.42 27.44 54.50
C PHE A 36 32.07 28.21 53.21
N GLU A 37 32.86 29.21 52.82
CA GLU A 37 32.70 29.89 51.55
C GLU A 37 32.98 28.96 50.36
N GLU A 38 34.04 28.17 50.41
CA GLU A 38 34.36 27.18 49.37
C GLU A 38 33.24 26.14 49.23
N LEU A 39 32.74 25.62 50.36
CA LEU A 39 31.60 24.69 50.36
C LEU A 39 30.34 25.32 49.76
N LEU A 40 30.06 26.60 50.03
CA LEU A 40 28.92 27.30 49.43
C LEU A 40 29.09 27.48 47.92
N ARG A 41 30.28 27.84 47.45
CA ARG A 41 30.58 27.95 46.02
C ARG A 41 30.41 26.61 45.31
N GLU A 42 30.97 25.55 45.88
CA GLU A 42 30.85 24.21 45.32
C GLU A 42 29.39 23.72 45.34
N ASN A 43 28.65 23.97 46.43
CA ASN A 43 27.23 23.62 46.50
C ASN A 43 26.40 24.33 45.42
N ASN A 44 26.68 25.61 45.17
CA ASN A 44 26.00 26.35 44.11
C ASN A 44 26.38 25.82 42.72
N ARG A 45 27.66 25.49 42.48
CA ARG A 45 28.11 24.87 41.23
C ARG A 45 27.42 23.54 40.98
N LEU A 46 27.41 22.65 41.98
CA LEU A 46 26.77 21.34 41.89
C LEU A 46 25.26 21.46 41.66
N LYS A 47 24.58 22.40 42.32
CA LYS A 47 23.16 22.67 42.08
C LYS A 47 22.87 23.13 40.66
N GLU A 48 23.74 23.97 40.11
CA GLU A 48 23.60 24.44 38.73
C GLU A 48 23.82 23.29 37.74
N GLU A 49 24.85 22.46 37.96
CA GLU A 49 25.09 21.27 37.14
C GLU A 49 23.95 20.26 37.22
N ASP A 50 23.39 20.04 38.42
CA ASP A 50 22.24 19.16 38.62
C ASP A 50 21.01 19.67 37.87
N ARG A 51 20.74 20.97 37.94
CA ARG A 51 19.66 21.62 37.19
C ARG A 51 19.85 21.43 35.68
N GLN A 52 21.04 21.69 35.15
CA GLN A 52 21.32 21.53 33.72
C GLN A 52 21.18 20.07 33.26
N LYS A 53 21.63 19.12 34.07
CA LYS A 53 21.46 17.68 33.79
C LYS A 53 19.99 17.28 33.81
N ALA A 54 19.22 17.74 34.79
CA ALA A 54 17.79 17.48 34.90
C ALA A 54 17.02 18.02 33.67
N GLU A 55 17.33 19.25 33.23
CA GLU A 55 16.76 19.82 32.01
C GLU A 55 17.12 18.99 30.77
N LYS A 56 18.38 18.53 30.67
CA LYS A 56 18.81 17.71 29.54
C LYS A 56 18.13 16.35 29.51
N ILE A 57 17.98 15.70 30.67
CA ILE A 57 17.23 14.44 30.80
C ILE A 57 15.79 14.65 30.35
N GLN A 58 15.13 15.72 30.81
CA GLN A 58 13.76 16.00 30.43
C GLN A 58 13.60 16.23 28.91
N GLN A 59 14.57 16.88 28.25
CA GLN A 59 14.58 17.02 26.80
C GLN A 59 14.75 15.68 26.09
N LEU A 60 15.66 14.83 26.56
CA LEU A 60 15.90 13.51 25.99
C LEU A 60 14.67 12.61 26.13
N GLU A 61 14.03 12.58 27.30
CA GLU A 61 12.80 11.82 27.53
C GLU A 61 11.64 12.29 26.65
N ARG A 62 11.54 13.60 26.35
CA ARG A 62 10.55 14.12 25.40
C ARG A 62 10.86 13.65 23.98
N SER A 63 12.11 13.79 23.55
CA SER A 63 12.55 13.33 22.22
C SER A 63 12.38 11.83 22.03
N GLU A 64 12.63 11.03 23.07
CA GLU A 64 12.43 9.58 23.06
C GLU A 64 10.94 9.24 22.90
N ARG A 65 10.06 9.93 23.65
CA ARG A 65 8.61 9.78 23.50
C ARG A 65 8.13 10.13 22.09
N ASP A 66 8.60 11.23 21.54
CA ASP A 66 8.23 11.66 20.18
C ASP A 66 8.71 10.66 19.13
N LEU A 67 9.94 10.15 19.27
CA LEU A 67 10.50 9.12 18.39
C LEU A 67 9.71 7.81 18.51
N HIS A 68 9.36 7.40 19.72
CA HIS A 68 8.54 6.21 19.96
C HIS A 68 7.16 6.33 19.30
N ASN A 69 6.50 7.47 19.46
CA ASN A 69 5.21 7.76 18.84
C ASN A 69 5.30 7.77 17.30
N ALA A 70 6.37 8.36 16.76
CA ALA A 70 6.64 8.36 15.32
C ALA A 70 6.86 6.93 14.79
N LEU A 71 7.59 6.09 15.54
CA LEU A 71 7.83 4.70 15.17
C LEU A 71 6.53 3.89 15.14
N ILE A 72 5.67 4.05 16.16
CA ILE A 72 4.35 3.39 16.19
C ILE A 72 3.50 3.84 15.01
N SER A 73 3.47 5.15 14.73
CA SER A 73 2.71 5.70 13.61
C SER A 73 3.21 5.15 12.28
N ALA A 74 4.53 5.08 12.07
CA ALA A 74 5.13 4.50 10.88
C ALA A 74 4.79 3.00 10.73
N GLN A 75 4.78 2.24 11.83
CA GLN A 75 4.37 0.83 11.81
C GLN A 75 2.89 0.67 11.42
N GLN A 76 2.01 1.51 11.95
CA GLN A 76 0.58 1.51 11.60
C GLN A 76 0.38 1.81 10.12
N ILE A 77 1.03 2.87 9.60
CA ILE A 77 0.96 3.24 8.19
C ILE A 77 1.46 2.10 7.29
N CYS A 78 2.59 1.47 7.64
CA CYS A 78 3.12 0.32 6.89
C CYS A 78 2.12 -0.84 6.83
N GLU A 79 1.43 -1.12 7.93
CA GLU A 79 0.47 -2.22 7.98
C GLU A 79 -0.82 -1.89 7.23
N GLU A 80 -1.30 -0.65 7.32
CA GLU A 80 -2.40 -0.14 6.50
C GLU A 80 -2.07 -0.22 5.01
N MET A 81 -0.87 0.23 4.60
CA MET A 81 -0.41 0.14 3.21
C MET A 81 -0.36 -1.31 2.71
N LYS A 82 0.15 -2.24 3.52
CA LYS A 82 0.17 -3.67 3.17
C LYS A 82 -1.25 -4.24 3.00
N ASN A 83 -2.15 -3.92 3.91
CA ASN A 83 -3.53 -4.40 3.86
C ASN A 83 -4.27 -3.81 2.64
N GLN A 84 -4.04 -2.53 2.34
CA GLN A 84 -4.62 -1.88 1.18
C GLN A 84 -4.09 -2.49 -0.13
N ALA A 85 -2.77 -2.67 -0.26
CA ALA A 85 -2.17 -3.29 -1.43
C ALA A 85 -2.67 -4.73 -1.66
N ARG A 86 -2.90 -5.51 -0.59
CA ARG A 86 -3.51 -6.84 -0.68
C ARG A 86 -4.92 -6.78 -1.23
N LYS A 87 -5.78 -5.91 -0.68
CA LYS A 87 -7.16 -5.73 -1.14
C LYS A 87 -7.23 -5.27 -2.60
N GLU A 88 -6.39 -4.31 -2.98
CA GLU A 88 -6.29 -3.84 -4.37
C GLU A 88 -5.83 -4.96 -5.29
N GLY A 89 -4.84 -5.75 -4.89
CA GLY A 89 -4.40 -6.92 -5.64
C GLY A 89 -5.51 -7.96 -5.84
N GLU A 90 -6.28 -8.25 -4.79
CA GLU A 90 -7.44 -9.15 -4.88
C GLU A 90 -8.51 -8.62 -5.84
N LEU A 91 -8.82 -7.32 -5.77
CA LEU A 91 -9.77 -6.67 -6.68
C LEU A 91 -9.32 -6.74 -8.14
N ILE A 92 -8.05 -6.45 -8.41
CA ILE A 92 -7.49 -6.53 -9.77
C ILE A 92 -7.61 -7.97 -10.31
N ILE A 93 -7.30 -8.97 -9.49
CA ILE A 93 -7.40 -10.38 -9.89
C ILE A 93 -8.86 -10.74 -10.19
N GLU A 94 -9.81 -10.33 -9.35
CA GLU A 94 -11.22 -10.62 -9.57
C GLU A 94 -11.80 -9.90 -10.79
N GLU A 95 -11.41 -8.65 -11.04
CA GLU A 95 -11.77 -7.91 -12.25
C GLU A 95 -11.21 -8.58 -13.50
N ALA A 96 -9.92 -8.97 -13.48
CA ALA A 96 -9.27 -9.66 -14.58
C ALA A 96 -9.96 -11.00 -14.90
N LYS A 97 -10.30 -11.79 -13.87
CA LYS A 97 -11.09 -13.02 -14.04
C LYS A 97 -12.48 -12.74 -14.60
N GLY A 98 -13.14 -11.68 -14.14
CA GLY A 98 -14.45 -11.25 -14.64
C GLY A 98 -14.41 -10.90 -16.14
N ASN A 99 -13.41 -10.13 -16.55
CA ASN A 99 -13.22 -9.74 -17.95
C ASN A 99 -12.85 -10.96 -18.82
N ALA A 100 -11.97 -11.84 -18.34
CA ALA A 100 -11.65 -13.08 -19.03
C ALA A 100 -12.90 -13.97 -19.23
N ARG A 101 -13.76 -14.10 -18.22
CA ARG A 101 -15.04 -14.83 -18.35
C ARG A 101 -15.95 -14.21 -19.42
N LYS A 102 -16.09 -12.88 -19.45
CA LYS A 102 -16.88 -12.18 -20.48
C LYS A 102 -16.34 -12.40 -21.89
N ILE A 103 -15.02 -12.35 -22.07
CA ILE A 103 -14.36 -12.60 -23.35
C ILE A 103 -14.65 -14.04 -23.81
N LEU A 104 -14.47 -15.03 -22.93
CA LEU A 104 -14.75 -16.44 -23.24
C LEU A 104 -16.22 -16.65 -23.61
N GLN A 105 -17.16 -16.07 -22.86
CA GLN A 105 -18.58 -16.19 -23.15
C GLN A 105 -18.94 -15.57 -24.50
N THR A 106 -18.36 -14.40 -24.83
CA THR A 106 -18.58 -13.74 -26.11
C THR A 106 -18.03 -14.58 -27.27
N ALA A 107 -16.81 -15.11 -27.13
CA ALA A 107 -16.19 -15.97 -28.13
C ALA A 107 -16.97 -17.27 -28.35
N GLN A 108 -17.46 -17.90 -27.26
CA GLN A 108 -18.30 -19.09 -27.35
C GLN A 108 -19.63 -18.80 -28.06
N GLY A 109 -20.28 -17.67 -27.74
CA GLY A 109 -21.51 -17.25 -28.42
C GLY A 109 -21.30 -17.02 -29.92
N GLN A 110 -20.21 -16.36 -30.29
CA GLN A 110 -19.83 -16.16 -31.70
C GLN A 110 -19.57 -17.50 -32.40
N ALA A 111 -18.86 -18.43 -31.76
CA ALA A 111 -18.60 -19.76 -32.33
C ALA A 111 -19.91 -20.52 -32.59
N MET A 112 -20.84 -20.54 -31.62
CA MET A 112 -22.16 -21.18 -31.79
C MET A 112 -22.97 -20.53 -32.92
N GLN A 113 -22.90 -19.21 -33.05
CA GLN A 113 -23.56 -18.50 -34.15
C GLN A 113 -23.00 -18.91 -35.51
N ILE A 114 -21.66 -18.94 -35.64
CA ILE A 114 -20.99 -19.38 -36.86
C ILE A 114 -21.35 -20.83 -37.21
N GLU A 115 -21.37 -21.74 -36.24
CA GLU A 115 -21.77 -23.14 -36.47
C GLU A 115 -23.22 -23.25 -36.98
N THR A 116 -24.12 -22.43 -36.44
CA THR A 116 -25.51 -22.36 -36.89
C THR A 116 -25.61 -21.83 -38.33
N GLU A 117 -24.88 -20.76 -38.65
CA GLU A 117 -24.81 -20.19 -40.00
C GLU A 117 -24.24 -21.20 -41.01
N ILE A 118 -23.17 -21.93 -40.66
CA ILE A 118 -22.60 -22.99 -41.49
C ILE A 118 -23.65 -24.07 -41.79
N THR A 119 -24.38 -24.51 -40.77
CA THR A 119 -25.41 -25.55 -40.92
C THR A 119 -26.54 -25.07 -41.83
N GLN A 120 -26.97 -23.81 -41.68
CA GLN A 120 -27.99 -23.20 -42.53
C GLN A 120 -27.53 -23.09 -43.99
N LEU A 121 -26.29 -22.65 -44.24
CA LEU A 121 -25.71 -22.55 -45.57
C LEU A 121 -25.59 -23.93 -46.24
N GLN A 122 -25.20 -24.96 -45.50
CA GLN A 122 -25.15 -26.34 -46.01
C GLN A 122 -26.53 -26.83 -46.44
N ARG A 123 -27.57 -26.54 -45.65
CA ARG A 123 -28.95 -26.87 -46.00
C ARG A 123 -29.41 -26.12 -47.25
N GLN A 124 -29.16 -24.82 -47.33
CA GLN A 124 -29.50 -24.02 -48.52
C GLN A 124 -28.79 -24.55 -49.77
N ARG A 125 -27.52 -24.96 -49.65
CA ARG A 125 -26.79 -25.59 -50.76
C ARG A 125 -27.46 -26.88 -51.22
N ALA A 126 -27.83 -27.77 -50.30
CA ALA A 126 -28.49 -29.03 -50.63
C ALA A 126 -29.87 -28.81 -51.29
N GLU A 127 -30.66 -27.85 -50.80
CA GLU A 127 -31.96 -27.48 -51.39
C GLU A 127 -31.78 -26.91 -52.81
N PHE A 128 -30.77 -26.06 -53.03
CA PHE A 128 -30.45 -25.51 -54.34
C PHE A 128 -29.98 -26.60 -55.32
N GLU A 129 -29.08 -27.48 -54.89
CA GLU A 129 -28.61 -28.62 -55.70
C GLU A 129 -29.77 -29.54 -56.12
N ALA A 130 -30.70 -29.83 -55.20
CA ALA A 130 -31.89 -30.63 -55.50
C ALA A 130 -32.84 -29.93 -56.49
N SER A 131 -33.07 -28.62 -56.30
CA SER A 131 -33.90 -27.82 -57.20
C SER A 131 -33.30 -27.76 -58.61
N LEU A 132 -32.00 -27.52 -58.72
CA LEU A 132 -31.30 -27.49 -60.00
C LEU A 132 -31.38 -28.84 -60.72
N LYS A 133 -31.14 -29.94 -59.99
CA LYS A 133 -31.26 -31.29 -60.54
C LYS A 133 -32.66 -31.57 -61.08
N SER A 134 -33.70 -31.20 -60.33
CA SER A 134 -35.09 -31.35 -60.77
C SER A 134 -35.41 -30.54 -62.04
N ILE A 135 -34.92 -29.30 -62.14
CA ILE A 135 -35.08 -28.47 -63.34
C ILE A 135 -34.39 -29.11 -64.55
N LEU A 136 -33.16 -29.62 -64.37
CA LEU A 136 -32.42 -30.29 -65.43
C LEU A 136 -33.11 -31.58 -65.89
N GLU A 137 -33.61 -32.41 -64.96
CA GLU A 137 -34.37 -33.62 -65.26
C GLU A 137 -35.66 -33.31 -66.03
N MET A 138 -36.37 -32.24 -65.65
CA MET A 138 -37.55 -31.76 -66.37
C MET A 138 -37.21 -31.34 -67.81
N HIS A 139 -36.13 -30.57 -68.01
CA HIS A 139 -35.68 -30.18 -69.35
C HIS A 139 -35.22 -31.37 -70.20
N LEU A 140 -34.54 -32.34 -69.59
CA LEU A 140 -34.08 -33.54 -70.28
C LEU A 140 -35.26 -34.41 -70.73
N SER A 141 -36.26 -34.59 -69.87
CA SER A 141 -37.51 -35.30 -70.20
C SER A 141 -38.28 -34.62 -71.35
N LEU A 142 -38.30 -33.29 -71.42
CA LEU A 142 -38.89 -32.56 -72.56
C LEU A 142 -38.16 -32.82 -73.89
N LEU A 143 -36.84 -32.97 -73.85
CA LEU A 143 -36.04 -33.29 -75.04
C LEU A 143 -36.25 -34.73 -75.49
N GLU A 144 -36.31 -35.68 -74.55
CA GLU A 144 -36.59 -37.10 -74.83
C GLU A 144 -38.01 -37.32 -75.37
N ASN A 145 -38.99 -36.55 -74.88
CA ASN A 145 -40.38 -36.61 -75.32
C ASN A 145 -40.68 -35.77 -76.57
N ARG A 146 -39.66 -35.27 -77.28
CA ARG A 146 -39.85 -34.50 -78.52
C ARG A 146 -40.29 -35.44 -79.66
N PRO A 147 -41.50 -35.28 -80.23
CA PRO A 147 -41.93 -36.09 -81.36
C PRO A 147 -41.15 -35.65 -82.60
N GLY A 148 -40.19 -36.47 -83.03
CA GLY A 148 -39.28 -36.10 -84.10
C GLY A 148 -38.48 -37.26 -84.68
N ASN A 149 -39.07 -38.44 -84.82
CA ASN A 149 -38.65 -39.40 -85.85
C ASN A 149 -39.88 -40.04 -86.51
N GLN A 150 -40.74 -39.19 -87.08
CA GLN A 150 -41.63 -39.66 -88.15
C GLN A 150 -40.76 -39.85 -89.39
N ASN A 151 -40.48 -41.10 -89.72
CA ASN A 151 -40.02 -41.53 -91.03
C ASN A 151 -40.98 -40.95 -92.08
N PHE A 152 -40.59 -39.86 -92.73
CA PHE A 152 -41.22 -39.46 -93.98
C PHE A 152 -40.72 -40.42 -95.06
N PRO A 153 -41.59 -41.20 -95.72
CA PRO A 153 -41.17 -42.03 -96.84
C PRO A 153 -40.69 -41.14 -97.99
N PRO A 154 -39.67 -41.57 -98.76
CA PRO A 154 -39.15 -40.77 -99.87
C PRO A 154 -40.21 -40.63 -100.97
N PRO A 155 -40.31 -39.46 -101.63
CA PRO A 155 -41.24 -39.28 -102.74
C PRO A 155 -40.63 -39.84 -104.01
N VAL A 156 -41.22 -40.89 -104.60
CA VAL A 156 -40.89 -41.33 -105.97
C VAL A 156 -42.16 -41.91 -106.60
N ARG A 157 -42.97 -41.09 -107.29
CA ARG A 157 -43.02 -40.70 -108.72
C ARG A 157 -44.23 -41.39 -109.38
N ALA A 158 -45.10 -40.57 -109.97
CA ALA A 158 -46.17 -41.01 -110.84
C ALA A 158 -45.58 -41.37 -112.21
N GLU A 159 -45.84 -42.58 -112.67
CA GLU A 159 -45.97 -43.01 -114.07
C GLU A 159 -46.66 -44.37 -114.12
#